data_AF-A0A2V7PVP4-F1
#
_entry.id   AF-A0A2V7PVP4-F1
#
_cell.length_a   1.000
_cell.length_b   1.000
_cell.length_c   1.000
_cell.angle_alpha   90.00
_cell.angle_beta   90.00
_cell.angle_gamma   90.00
#
_symmetry.space_group_name_H-M   'P 1'
#
loop_
_entity.id
_entity.type
_entity.pdbx_description
1 polymer ?
#
loop_
_entity_poly.entity_id
_entity_poly.type
_entity_poly.pdbx_seq_one_letter_code
_entity_poly.pdbx_strand_id
1 'polypeptide(L)'
;MRYARGRWHLHAHAHAGGSHLHLHSHAQGTAHEHTHPQGDARRSLGFGLLHGLAGSAAILVLLVAAAPTRAAQLAYFVAFAIGTMIGMLAVSVSLAGVVRLASTRGARWATVLHLGSAAVSVTVGVALAGRVASQL
;
A
#
# COMPACT_ATOMS: atom_id res chain seq x y z
N MET A 1 15.83 14.98 -34.14
CA MET A 1 15.52 14.41 -32.80
C MET A 1 15.88 12.93 -32.80
N ARG A 2 16.89 12.51 -32.02
CA ARG A 2 17.44 11.14 -32.02
C ARG A 2 17.05 10.44 -30.73
N TYR A 3 16.24 9.39 -30.82
CA TYR A 3 15.95 8.46 -29.73
C TYR A 3 17.20 7.60 -29.49
N ALA A 4 17.96 7.90 -28.43
CA ALA A 4 19.23 7.25 -28.14
C ALA A 4 19.02 5.90 -27.41
N ARG A 5 18.86 4.85 -28.23
CA ARG A 5 19.51 3.53 -28.16
C ARG A 5 19.69 2.86 -26.78
N GLY A 6 18.95 1.75 -26.60
CA GLY A 6 19.61 0.44 -26.65
C GLY A 6 19.98 -0.24 -25.33
N ARG A 7 19.09 -0.27 -24.33
CA ARG A 7 19.35 -1.03 -23.09
C ARG A 7 18.15 -1.84 -22.59
N TRP A 8 17.21 -2.21 -23.45
CA TRP A 8 16.09 -3.03 -23.01
C TRP A 8 15.85 -4.14 -24.03
N HIS A 9 16.01 -5.39 -23.62
CA HIS A 9 15.66 -6.55 -24.44
C HIS A 9 14.74 -7.49 -23.66
N LEU A 10 13.80 -8.08 -24.38
CA LEU A 10 12.85 -9.03 -23.84
C LEU A 10 13.39 -10.46 -24.02
N HIS A 11 13.50 -11.20 -22.93
CA HIS A 11 13.80 -12.63 -22.94
C HIS A 11 12.53 -13.42 -22.58
N ALA A 12 12.15 -14.36 -23.42
CA ALA A 12 11.08 -15.30 -23.12
C ALA A 12 11.67 -16.51 -22.37
N HIS A 13 11.23 -16.75 -21.14
CA HIS A 13 11.55 -17.96 -20.40
C HIS A 13 10.33 -18.89 -20.43
N ALA A 14 10.57 -20.17 -20.71
CA ALA A 14 9.55 -21.21 -20.62
C ALA A 14 9.84 -22.06 -19.38
N HIS A 15 8.90 -22.08 -18.44
CA HIS A 15 8.86 -23.07 -17.36
C HIS A 15 7.68 -24.00 -17.57
N ALA A 16 7.65 -25.13 -16.86
CA ALA A 16 6.64 -26.18 -16.98
C ALA A 16 5.18 -25.70 -16.74
N GLY A 17 4.96 -24.43 -16.36
CA GLY A 17 3.64 -23.79 -16.19
C GLY A 17 3.34 -22.63 -17.17
N GLY A 18 4.15 -22.41 -18.21
CA GLY A 18 3.91 -21.39 -19.25
C GLY A 18 5.11 -20.51 -19.56
N SER A 19 5.10 -19.85 -20.72
CA SER A 19 6.13 -18.91 -21.14
C SER A 19 5.82 -17.49 -20.67
N HIS A 20 6.82 -16.80 -20.11
CA HIS A 20 6.71 -15.39 -19.76
C HIS A 20 7.88 -14.59 -20.30
N LEU A 21 7.64 -13.31 -20.55
CA LEU A 21 8.57 -12.37 -21.17
C LEU A 21 9.10 -11.38 -20.12
N HIS A 22 10.42 -11.38 -19.90
CA HIS A 22 11.10 -10.49 -18.97
C HIS A 22 11.92 -9.44 -19.72
N LEU A 23 11.75 -8.17 -19.35
CA LEU A 23 12.51 -7.04 -19.90
C LEU A 23 13.78 -6.83 -19.06
N HIS A 24 14.96 -7.04 -19.65
CA HIS A 24 16.27 -6.83 -19.00
C HIS A 24 16.97 -5.59 -19.54
N SER A 25 17.74 -4.91 -18.66
CA SER A 25 18.64 -3.81 -19.01
C SER A 25 20.07 -4.06 -18.56
N HIS A 26 21.02 -4.03 -19.52
CA HIS A 26 22.48 -4.15 -19.27
C HIS A 26 23.07 -2.85 -18.67
N ALA A 27 22.41 -2.23 -17.70
CA ALA A 27 23.06 -1.27 -16.80
C ALA A 27 23.75 -1.90 -15.61
N GLN A 28 23.54 -3.20 -15.43
CA GLN A 28 24.12 -4.00 -14.37
C GLN A 28 24.73 -5.23 -15.05
N GLY A 29 26.02 -5.46 -14.79
CA GLY A 29 26.77 -6.58 -15.37
C GLY A 29 26.16 -7.94 -15.03
N THR A 30 26.71 -8.98 -15.63
CA THR A 30 26.25 -10.39 -15.55
C THR A 30 26.41 -11.05 -14.17
N ALA A 31 26.53 -10.26 -13.10
CA ALA A 31 26.54 -10.72 -11.72
C ALA A 31 25.30 -10.20 -11.01
N HIS A 32 24.45 -11.11 -10.55
CA HIS A 32 23.29 -10.83 -9.70
C HIS A 32 23.71 -10.44 -8.28
N GLU A 33 24.50 -9.37 -8.13
CA GLU A 33 24.65 -8.68 -6.85
C GLU A 33 23.76 -7.44 -6.88
N HIS A 34 22.53 -7.62 -6.41
CA HIS A 34 21.67 -6.50 -6.11
C HIS A 34 21.80 -6.26 -4.62
N THR A 35 22.38 -5.12 -4.21
CA THR A 35 22.22 -4.66 -2.84
C THR A 35 20.74 -4.44 -2.61
N HIS A 36 20.08 -5.32 -1.85
CA HIS A 36 18.73 -5.06 -1.39
C HIS A 36 18.75 -3.69 -0.72
N PRO A 37 18.01 -2.69 -1.22
CA PRO A 37 17.91 -1.41 -0.55
C PRO A 37 17.47 -1.71 0.86
N GLN A 38 18.32 -1.41 1.85
CA GLN A 38 17.95 -1.56 3.25
C GLN A 38 16.64 -0.78 3.41
N GLY A 39 15.57 -1.47 3.81
CA GLY A 39 14.25 -0.88 3.89
C GLY A 39 14.34 0.43 4.66
N ASP A 40 13.99 1.55 4.03
CA ASP A 40 14.09 2.86 4.64
C ASP A 40 13.03 3.00 5.74
N ALA A 41 13.40 2.57 6.94
CA ALA A 41 12.54 2.56 8.11
C ALA A 41 12.02 3.96 8.42
N ARG A 42 12.80 5.01 8.11
CA ARG A 42 12.41 6.41 8.32
C ARG A 42 11.27 6.79 7.38
N ARG A 43 11.38 6.42 6.10
CA ARG A 43 10.29 6.63 5.12
C ARG A 43 9.03 5.88 5.54
N SER A 44 9.15 4.62 5.96
CA SER A 44 8.01 3.82 6.43
C SER A 44 7.33 4.44 7.66
N LEU A 45 8.11 4.86 8.66
CA LEU A 45 7.64 5.60 9.84
C LEU A 45 6.95 6.92 9.46
N GLY A 46 7.56 7.68 8.54
CA GLY A 46 6.99 8.94 8.06
C GLY A 46 5.62 8.77 7.41
N PHE A 47 5.46 7.75 6.55
CA PHE A 47 4.16 7.40 5.98
C PHE A 47 3.16 6.97 7.05
N GLY A 48 3.57 6.16 8.02
CA GLY A 48 2.72 5.74 9.14
C GLY A 48 2.20 6.93 9.96
N LEU A 49 3.07 7.89 10.28
CA LEU A 49 2.69 9.11 11.01
C LEU A 49 1.72 9.98 10.21
N LEU A 50 2.04 10.29 8.95
CA LEU A 50 1.16 11.10 8.09
C LEU A 50 -0.20 10.43 7.89
N HIS A 51 -0.20 9.12 7.67
CA HIS A 51 -1.41 8.34 7.53
C HIS A 51 -2.28 8.39 8.81
N GLY A 52 -1.67 8.20 9.98
CA GLY A 52 -2.38 8.28 11.26
C GLY A 52 -2.97 9.67 11.52
N LEU A 53 -2.22 10.73 11.23
CA LEU A 53 -2.68 12.11 11.35
C LEU A 53 -3.82 12.45 10.38
N ALA A 54 -3.78 11.92 9.16
CA ALA A 54 -4.77 12.21 8.12
C ALA A 54 -6.15 11.55 8.34
N GLY A 55 -6.22 10.44 9.10
CA GLY A 55 -7.43 9.61 9.15
C GLY A 55 -8.08 9.45 10.53
N SER A 56 -7.31 9.02 11.54
CA SER A 56 -7.87 8.50 12.80
C SER A 56 -7.50 9.31 14.04
N ALA A 57 -6.54 10.23 13.94
CA ALA A 57 -6.09 11.05 15.06
C ALA A 57 -7.25 11.88 15.68
N ALA A 58 -8.17 12.39 14.87
CA ALA A 58 -9.30 13.19 15.36
C ALA A 58 -10.25 12.38 16.27
N ILE A 59 -10.60 11.16 15.86
CA ILE A 59 -11.49 10.28 16.64
C ILE A 59 -10.81 9.87 17.96
N LEU A 60 -9.53 9.54 17.90
CA LEU A 60 -8.71 9.25 19.07
C LEU A 60 -8.69 10.40 20.08
N VAL A 61 -8.39 11.61 19.60
CA VAL A 61 -8.32 12.82 20.43
C VAL A 61 -9.68 13.11 21.07
N LEU A 62 -10.78 12.97 20.32
CA LEU A 62 -12.13 13.16 20.86
C LEU A 62 -12.46 12.14 21.95
N LEU A 63 -12.14 10.86 21.74
CA LEU A 63 -12.43 9.80 22.70
C LEU A 63 -11.62 9.94 23.99
N VAL A 64 -10.36 10.34 23.86
CA VAL A 64 -9.48 10.66 25.00
C VAL A 64 -9.98 11.92 25.72
N ALA A 65 -10.31 12.99 25.00
CA ALA A 65 -10.81 14.22 25.62
C ALA A 65 -12.12 14.02 26.39
N ALA A 66 -12.99 13.10 25.93
CA ALA A 66 -14.25 12.77 26.59
C ALA A 66 -14.09 11.89 27.85
N ALA A 67 -12.91 11.32 28.11
CA ALA A 67 -12.71 10.45 29.26
C ALA A 67 -12.58 11.24 30.59
N PRO A 68 -13.24 10.78 31.67
CA PRO A 68 -13.39 11.56 32.91
C PRO A 68 -12.13 11.60 33.78
N THR A 69 -11.16 10.70 33.56
CA THR A 69 -9.93 10.62 34.36
C THR A 69 -8.71 10.36 33.47
N ARG A 70 -7.52 10.80 33.92
CA ARG A 70 -6.26 10.55 33.18
C ARG A 70 -5.96 9.06 32.98
N ALA A 71 -6.34 8.21 33.94
CA ALA A 71 -6.17 6.76 33.82
C ALA A 71 -7.06 6.19 32.69
N ALA A 72 -8.32 6.62 32.61
CA ALA A 72 -9.23 6.21 31.54
C ALA A 72 -8.73 6.68 30.16
N GLN A 73 -8.21 7.91 30.08
CA GLN A 73 -7.58 8.45 28.87
C GLN A 73 -6.45 7.57 28.34
N LEU A 74 -5.52 7.19 29.23
CA LEU A 74 -4.39 6.33 28.88
C LEU A 74 -4.86 4.92 28.47
N ALA A 75 -5.82 4.34 29.20
CA ALA A 75 -6.39 3.05 28.88
C ALA A 75 -7.05 3.03 27.49
N TYR A 76 -7.83 4.05 27.16
CA TYR A 76 -8.43 4.21 25.83
C TYR A 76 -7.39 4.35 24.74
N PHE A 77 -6.36 5.18 24.96
CA PHE A 77 -5.28 5.35 23.99
C PHE A 77 -4.56 4.03 23.69
N VAL A 78 -4.19 3.27 24.73
CA VAL A 78 -3.51 1.97 24.58
C VAL A 78 -4.41 0.95 23.90
N ALA A 79 -5.67 0.84 24.32
CA ALA A 79 -6.63 -0.09 23.72
C ALA A 79 -6.86 0.22 22.23
N PHE A 80 -6.99 1.50 21.88
CA PHE A 80 -7.13 1.92 20.50
C PHE A 80 -5.86 1.64 19.68
N ALA A 81 -4.68 1.93 20.23
CA ALA A 81 -3.40 1.68 19.54
C ALA A 81 -3.22 0.17 19.24
N ILE A 82 -3.52 -0.70 20.21
CA ILE A 82 -3.46 -2.15 20.02
C ILE A 82 -4.53 -2.60 19.01
N GLY A 83 -5.77 -2.15 19.17
CA GLY A 83 -6.87 -2.50 18.28
C GLY A 83 -6.62 -2.10 16.82
N THR A 84 -6.08 -0.89 16.59
CA THR A 84 -5.70 -0.44 15.25
C THR A 84 -4.53 -1.22 14.68
N MET A 85 -3.51 -1.55 15.48
CA MET A 85 -2.39 -2.38 15.03
C MET A 85 -2.87 -3.77 14.59
N ILE A 86 -3.74 -4.41 15.38
CA ILE A 86 -4.33 -5.71 15.05
C ILE A 86 -5.21 -5.61 13.82
N GLY A 87 -6.07 -4.59 13.73
CA GLY A 87 -6.96 -4.37 12.58
C GLY A 87 -6.17 -4.15 11.28
N MET A 88 -5.13 -3.32 11.31
CA MET A 88 -4.24 -3.10 10.17
C MET A 88 -3.50 -4.36 9.77
N LEU A 89 -3.00 -5.15 10.74
CA LEU A 89 -2.35 -6.42 10.46
C LEU A 89 -3.30 -7.41 9.80
N ALA A 90 -4.52 -7.55 10.33
CA ALA A 90 -5.55 -8.42 9.78
C ALA A 90 -5.90 -8.04 8.34
N VAL A 91 -6.20 -6.77 8.07
CA VAL A 91 -6.48 -6.27 6.72
C VAL A 91 -5.30 -6.50 5.78
N SER A 92 -4.07 -6.23 6.24
CA SER A 92 -2.86 -6.40 5.43
C SER A 92 -2.65 -7.87 5.04
N VAL A 93 -2.80 -8.78 5.99
CA VAL A 93 -2.67 -10.23 5.76
C VAL A 93 -3.79 -10.74 4.85
N SER A 94 -5.03 -10.33 5.08
CA SER A 94 -6.17 -10.69 4.22
C SER A 94 -5.95 -10.20 2.79
N LEU A 95 -5.57 -8.94 2.60
CA LEU A 95 -5.32 -8.37 1.27
C LEU A 95 -4.13 -9.05 0.59
N ALA A 96 -3.03 -9.28 1.30
CA ALA A 96 -1.89 -10.02 0.79
C ALA A 96 -2.30 -11.44 0.35
N GLY A 97 -3.15 -12.11 1.11
CA GLY A 97 -3.72 -13.41 0.76
C GLY A 97 -4.56 -13.37 -0.53
N VAL A 98 -5.46 -12.39 -0.65
CA VAL A 98 -6.29 -12.19 -1.85
C VAL A 98 -5.42 -11.93 -3.07
N VAL A 99 -4.45 -11.01 -2.96
CA VAL A 99 -3.53 -10.67 -4.06
C VAL A 99 -2.69 -11.87 -4.45
N ARG A 100 -2.20 -12.66 -3.49
CA ARG A 100 -1.42 -13.87 -3.74
C ARG A 100 -2.24 -14.95 -4.44
N LEU A 101 -3.52 -15.11 -4.11
CA LEU A 101 -4.41 -16.05 -4.80
C LEU A 101 -4.83 -15.55 -6.18
N ALA A 102 -4.94 -14.23 -6.36
CA ALA A 102 -5.25 -13.64 -7.65
C ALA A 102 -4.04 -13.68 -8.61
N SER A 103 -2.82 -13.53 -8.09
CA SER A 103 -1.60 -13.55 -8.90
C SER A 103 -1.30 -14.93 -9.50
N THR A 104 -1.69 -16.03 -8.83
CA THR A 104 -1.60 -17.38 -9.40
C THR A 104 -2.54 -17.61 -10.59
N ARG A 105 -3.57 -16.76 -10.78
CA ARG A 105 -4.51 -16.84 -11.92
C ARG A 105 -4.12 -15.96 -13.12
N GLY A 106 -2.95 -15.33 -13.09
CA GLY A 106 -2.35 -14.60 -14.20
C GLY A 106 -2.33 -13.06 -14.01
N ALA A 107 -1.38 -12.42 -14.71
CA ALA A 107 -1.05 -11.00 -14.53
C ALA A 107 -2.25 -10.03 -14.71
N ARG A 108 -3.24 -10.39 -15.53
CA ARG A 108 -4.46 -9.58 -15.74
C ARG A 108 -5.25 -9.36 -14.44
N TRP A 109 -5.35 -10.34 -13.56
CA TRP A 109 -6.10 -10.20 -12.30
C TRP A 109 -5.43 -9.24 -11.33
N ALA A 110 -4.09 -9.26 -11.25
CA ALA A 110 -3.33 -8.31 -10.47
C ALA A 110 -3.54 -6.87 -10.97
N THR A 111 -3.54 -6.67 -12.30
CA THR A 111 -3.81 -5.36 -12.92
C THR A 111 -5.24 -4.88 -12.66
N VAL A 112 -6.24 -5.75 -12.79
CA VAL A 112 -7.65 -5.40 -12.53
C VAL A 112 -7.87 -5.03 -11.07
N LEU A 113 -7.27 -5.76 -10.12
CA LEU A 113 -7.37 -5.44 -8.70
C LEU A 113 -6.71 -4.10 -8.35
N HIS A 114 -5.56 -3.79 -8.96
CA HIS A 114 -4.89 -2.50 -8.75
C HIS A 114 -5.66 -1.33 -9.37
N LEU A 115 -6.07 -1.42 -10.63
CA LEU A 115 -6.83 -0.33 -11.27
C LEU A 115 -8.20 -0.18 -10.64
N GLY A 116 -8.85 -1.29 -10.27
CA GLY A 116 -10.14 -1.29 -9.60
C GLY A 116 -10.08 -0.58 -8.25
N SER A 117 -9.10 -0.91 -7.40
CA SER A 117 -8.95 -0.27 -6.09
C SER A 117 -8.63 1.22 -6.21
N ALA A 118 -7.78 1.61 -7.16
CA ALA A 118 -7.46 3.00 -7.44
C ALA A 118 -8.70 3.80 -7.90
N ALA A 119 -9.47 3.26 -8.86
CA ALA A 119 -10.67 3.90 -9.37
C ALA A 119 -11.74 4.05 -8.28
N VAL A 120 -11.98 3.01 -7.48
CA VAL A 120 -12.93 3.05 -6.35
C VAL A 120 -12.50 4.11 -5.33
N SER A 121 -11.22 4.14 -4.96
CA SER A 121 -10.68 5.11 -4.00
C SER A 121 -10.89 6.57 -4.47
N VAL A 122 -10.55 6.87 -5.74
CA VAL A 122 -10.75 8.21 -6.32
C VAL A 122 -12.22 8.58 -6.36
N THR A 123 -13.09 7.66 -6.81
CA THR A 123 -14.52 7.92 -6.92
C THR A 123 -15.15 8.21 -5.56
N VAL A 124 -14.82 7.41 -4.54
CA VAL A 124 -15.29 7.63 -3.16
C VAL A 124 -14.79 8.96 -2.61
N GLY A 125 -13.51 9.28 -2.81
CA GLY A 125 -12.93 10.56 -2.37
C GLY A 125 -13.63 11.77 -3.00
N VAL A 126 -13.84 11.76 -4.32
CA VAL A 126 -14.55 12.83 -5.03
C VAL A 126 -16.00 12.95 -4.57
N ALA A 127 -16.70 11.83 -4.38
CA ALA A 127 -18.08 11.82 -3.91
C ALA A 127 -18.22 12.41 -2.50
N LEU A 128 -17.31 12.06 -1.58
CA LEU A 128 -17.27 12.63 -0.23
C LEU A 128 -16.98 14.12 -0.25
N ALA A 129 -15.98 14.56 -1.03
CA ALA A 129 -15.65 15.98 -1.17
C ALA A 129 -16.83 16.79 -1.73
N GLY A 130 -17.51 16.26 -2.75
CA GLY A 130 -18.71 16.90 -3.32
C GLY A 130 -19.85 17.02 -2.32
N ARG A 131 -20.10 15.99 -1.51
CA ARG A 131 -21.12 16.04 -0.45
C ARG A 131 -20.80 17.09 0.61
N VAL A 132 -19.56 17.15 1.09
CA VAL A 132 -19.13 18.14 2.08
C VAL A 132 -19.25 19.56 1.51
N ALA A 133 -18.81 19.78 0.27
CA ALA A 133 -18.93 21.09 -0.38
C ALA A 133 -20.38 21.54 -0.59
N SER A 134 -21.30 20.59 -0.81
CA SER A 134 -22.73 20.90 -0.97
C SER A 134 -23.48 21.19 0.34
N GLN A 135 -22.85 20.94 1.49
CA GLN A 135 -23.42 21.19 2.82
C GLN A 135 -22.86 22.45 3.51
N LEU A 136 -21.95 23.17 2.85
CA LEU A 136 -21.42 24.47 3.25
C LEU A 136 -22.20 25.59 2.56
#